data_AF-A0A539EDE5-F1
#
_entry.id   AF-A0A539EDE5-F1
#
_cell.length_a   1.000
_cell.length_b   1.000
_cell.length_c   1.000
_cell.angle_alpha   90.00
_cell.angle_beta   90.00
_cell.angle_gamma   90.00
#
_symmetry.space_group_name_H-M   'P 1'
#
loop_
_entity.id
_entity.type
_entity.pdbx_description
1 polymer ?
#
loop_
_entity_poly.entity_id
_entity_poly.type
_entity_poly.pdbx_seq_one_letter_code
_entity_poly.pdbx_strand_id
1 'polypeptide(L)' 'MPPSETRLGVLGGTFDPPHNGHLLMARKAREMLGLDEVLFVPVLRPSHKA' A
#
# COMPACT_ATOMS: atom_id res chain seq x y z
N MET A 1 19.74 20.52 7.86
CA MET A 1 18.48 19.75 8.00
C MET A 1 18.85 18.29 7.85
N PRO A 2 18.67 17.43 8.87
CA PRO A 2 18.70 15.98 8.61
C PRO A 2 17.62 15.66 7.56
N PRO A 3 17.80 14.65 6.70
CA PRO A 3 16.72 14.21 5.82
C PRO A 3 15.53 13.85 6.70
N SER A 4 14.37 14.47 6.45
CA SER A 4 13.14 14.07 7.11
C SER A 4 12.89 12.60 6.79
N GLU A 5 12.76 11.73 7.80
CA GLU A 5 12.52 10.31 7.60
C GLU A 5 11.29 10.11 6.70
N THR A 6 11.48 9.44 5.56
CA THR A 6 10.39 9.13 4.63
C THR A 6 9.37 8.22 5.32
N ARG A 7 8.14 8.71 5.44
CA ARG A 7 7.01 7.96 5.98
C ARG A 7 6.42 7.06 4.91
N LEU A 8 6.89 5.81 4.87
CA LEU A 8 6.46 4.81 3.90
C LEU A 8 5.30 3.96 4.46
N GLY A 9 4.18 3.92 3.73
CA GLY A 9 3.12 2.93 3.93
C GLY A 9 3.37 1.67 3.10
N VAL A 10 2.95 0.51 3.62
CA VAL A 10 3.00 -0.77 2.88
C VAL A 10 1.59 -1.33 2.75
N LEU A 11 1.12 -1.52 1.53
CA LEU A 11 -0.18 -2.10 1.21
C LEU A 11 0.02 -3.50 0.61
N GLY A 12 -0.18 -4.52 1.43
CA GLY A 12 -0.17 -5.92 1.01
C GLY A 12 -1.52 -6.35 0.40
N GLY A 13 -1.48 -7.15 -0.65
CA GLY A 13 -2.70 -7.71 -1.24
C GLY A 13 -2.43 -8.72 -2.36
N THR A 14 -3.40 -9.55 -2.71
CA THR A 14 -3.27 -10.47 -3.85
C THR A 14 -3.29 -9.71 -5.19
N PHE A 15 -4.00 -8.59 -5.26
CA PHE A 15 -4.12 -7.74 -6.45
C PHE A 15 -4.40 -8.52 -7.75
N ASP A 16 -5.44 -9.36 -7.73
CA ASP A 16 -5.78 -10.32 -8.80
C ASP A 16 -7.18 -10.03 -9.40
N PRO A 17 -7.33 -9.03 -10.29
CA PRO A 17 -6.34 -8.04 -10.74
C PRO A 17 -6.32 -6.76 -9.89
N PRO A 18 -5.31 -5.88 -10.04
CA PRO A 18 -5.36 -4.53 -9.48
C PRO A 18 -6.56 -3.75 -10.07
N HIS A 19 -7.17 -2.88 -9.26
CA HIS A 19 -8.32 -2.07 -9.69
C HIS A 19 -8.41 -0.78 -8.86
N ASN A 20 -9.33 0.12 -9.22
CA ASN A 20 -9.46 1.44 -8.61
C ASN A 20 -9.72 1.43 -7.10
N GLY A 21 -10.25 0.34 -6.55
CA GLY A 21 -10.43 0.17 -5.11
C GLY A 21 -9.09 0.10 -4.37
N HIS A 22 -8.14 -0.65 -4.90
CA HIS A 22 -6.78 -0.72 -4.35
C HIS A 22 -6.08 0.64 -4.38
N LEU A 23 -6.22 1.38 -5.49
CA LEU A 23 -5.65 2.73 -5.63
C LEU A 23 -6.29 3.72 -4.66
N LEU A 24 -7.62 3.66 -4.49
CA LEU A 24 -8.34 4.52 -3.56
C LEU A 24 -7.90 4.26 -2.12
N MET A 25 -7.75 2.99 -1.73
CA MET A 25 -7.28 2.62 -0.39
C MET A 25 -5.87 3.16 -0.12
N ALA A 26 -4.93 2.95 -1.04
CA ALA A 26 -3.57 3.48 -0.89
C ALA A 26 -3.55 5.01 -0.80
N ARG A 27 -4.33 5.70 -1.65
CA ARG A 27 -4.44 7.17 -1.63
C ARG A 27 -5.00 7.67 -0.30
N LYS A 28 -6.07 7.05 0.19
CA LYS A 28 -6.69 7.42 1.47
C LYS A 28 -5.76 7.19 2.65
N ALA A 29 -5.06 6.05 2.68
CA ALA A 29 -4.05 5.79 3.69
C ALA A 29 -2.94 6.86 3.66
N ARG A 30 -2.44 7.23 2.47
CA ARG A 30 -1.43 8.28 2.31
C ARG A 30 -1.90 9.62 2.87
N GLU A 31 -3.09 10.06 2.48
CA GLU A 31 -3.69 11.33 2.90
C GLU A 31 -3.97 11.37 4.40
N MET A 32 -4.57 10.32 4.96
CA MET A 32 -5.02 10.28 6.35
C MET A 32 -3.88 10.10 7.35
N LEU A 33 -2.80 9.43 6.96
CA LEU A 33 -1.68 9.11 7.84
C LEU A 33 -0.47 10.04 7.62
N GLY A 34 -0.55 10.95 6.65
CA GLY A 34 0.57 11.84 6.30
C GLY A 34 1.79 11.05 5.85
N LEU A 35 1.59 10.07 4.96
CA LEU A 35 2.67 9.28 4.37
C LEU A 35 3.21 9.99 3.14
N ASP A 36 4.51 9.87 2.90
CA ASP A 36 5.14 10.38 1.68
C ASP A 36 4.80 9.46 0.50
N GLU A 37 4.83 8.14 0.75
CA GLU A 37 4.68 7.11 -0.26
C GLU A 37 3.91 5.88 0.25
N VAL A 38 3.33 5.11 -0.67
CA VAL A 38 2.70 3.82 -0.38
C VAL A 38 3.22 2.76 -1.34
N LEU A 39 3.90 1.75 -0.81
CA LEU A 39 4.42 0.62 -1.55
C LEU A 39 3.37 -0.50 -1.62
N PHE A 40 3.05 -0.94 -2.83
CA PHE A 40 2.18 -2.10 -3.06
C PHE A 40 3.02 -3.38 -3.05
N VAL A 41 2.64 -4.35 -2.22
CA VAL A 41 3.36 -5.63 -2.09
C VAL A 41 2.41 -6.79 -2.42
N PRO A 42 2.53 -7.41 -3.61
CA PRO A 42 1.75 -8.58 -3.98
C PRO A 42 2.02 -9.76 -3.04
N VAL A 43 0.97 -10.46 -2.62
CA VAL A 43 1.09 -11.69 -1.81
C VAL A 43 1.39 -12.87 -2.72
N LEU A 44 2.51 -13.55 -2.49
CA LEU A 44 2.97 -14.69 -3.29
C LEU A 44 2.11 -15.96 -3.12
N ARG A 45 1.52 -16.17 -1.94
CA ARG A 45 0.62 -17.30 -1.61
C ARG A 45 -0.50 -16.84 -0.68
N PRO A 46 -1.74 -16.69 -1.15
CA PRO A 46 -2.86 -16.36 -0.28
C PRO A 46 -3.10 -17.53 0.68
N SER A 47 -3.05 -17.32 2.00
CA SER A 47 -3.33 -18.39 2.99
C SER A 47 -4.78 -18.91 2.93
N HIS A 48 -5.65 -18.25 2.17
CA HIS A 48 -7.08 -18.53 2.06
C HIS A 48 -7.58 -18.83 0.63
N LYS A 49 -6.70 -19.02 -0.35
CA LYS A 49 -7.07 -19.57 -1.67
C LYS A 49 -6.30 -20.87 -1.89
N ALA A 50 -7.02 -21.99 -1.78
CA ALA A 50 -6.57 -23.31 -2.22
C ALA A 50 -6.87 -23.49 -3.71
#